data_AF-A0A8H8JTY4-F1
#
_entry.id   AF-A0A8H8JTY4-F1
#
_cell.length_a   1.000
_cell.length_b   1.000
_cell.length_c   1.000
_cell.angle_alpha   90.00
_cell.angle_beta   90.00
_cell.angle_gamma   90.00
#
_symmetry.space_group_name_H-M   'P 1'
#
loop_
_entity.id
_entity.type
_entity.pdbx_description
1 polymer ?
#
loop_
_entity_poly.entity_id
_entity_poly.type
_entity_poly.pdbx_seq_one_letter_code
_entity_poly.pdbx_strand_id
1 'polypeptide(L)'
;MPFIESIGSSSRKLRNPAVSIAFPFGWEGHKGPLFDWYRNLSCRNISRLQIRKDASGTVPHRFVVAHLADRSIHRFDRRPRASSPGTILTAGLLNTSIIEAADEVEKVELESWPLLDRLTKCEVDLDLENKTDVLAIISACYGISRDNYAHNYALFQYNCYFFSWTILAVVARQRISDGIPNATQVLEQLKPKLKDLATDLAEEALQTIMKAALETISVFTREIGYKTLMRGNNWSRRLLWSIPMPIMRFLLKKIITFRLHPSLKPHITEQLISKLEPKLRKTLESKLTLHLVPANIHNALWLSEVHKVVGAAIREEITDTFWDTVWDTVGGAGEQLDAFKAARETAQARIAEGHGGNEAQFCAMWNAAIWAALPAVRDSARGRLPDGTVTRETIFDDAWRAARDAALGAARAVIEDTGPHLNNPKRDKLWERIWEVWDQSWGAAQTVVRQSVINAADKKAKELVEAVVHSIVVELDRSHLKVAAAKVSVQDVDSDVQSTTIMTHAQLQDSIQRWIRSISMENDYNLVSDAMCRVWKTSRAVFSRD
;
A
#
# COMPACT_ATOMS: atom_id res chain seq x y z
N MET A 1 -55.91 -23.17 -13.27
CA MET A 1 -54.80 -23.03 -12.32
C MET A 1 -54.21 -21.62 -12.44
N PRO A 2 -54.33 -20.77 -11.40
CA PRO A 2 -53.84 -19.40 -11.40
C PRO A 2 -52.43 -19.37 -10.80
N PHE A 3 -51.39 -19.45 -11.64
CA PHE A 3 -49.99 -19.45 -11.19
C PHE A 3 -49.16 -18.30 -11.80
N ILE A 4 -49.75 -17.43 -12.62
CA ILE A 4 -48.99 -16.53 -13.52
C ILE A 4 -49.23 -15.02 -13.26
N GLU A 5 -50.24 -14.61 -12.46
CA GLU A 5 -50.46 -13.18 -12.17
C GLU A 5 -49.59 -12.62 -11.02
N SER A 6 -48.81 -13.46 -10.32
CA SER A 6 -48.17 -13.12 -9.04
C SER A 6 -46.74 -12.55 -9.12
N ILE A 7 -46.25 -12.10 -10.29
CA ILE A 7 -44.97 -11.33 -10.35
C ILE A 7 -45.22 -9.81 -10.22
N GLY A 8 -46.47 -9.41 -9.99
CA GLY A 8 -46.79 -8.09 -9.47
C GLY A 8 -46.52 -8.03 -7.97
N SER A 9 -45.39 -7.41 -7.57
CA SER A 9 -45.14 -7.04 -6.18
C SER A 9 -46.35 -6.31 -5.58
N SER A 10 -46.68 -6.58 -4.32
CA SER A 10 -47.81 -5.95 -3.61
C SER A 10 -47.69 -4.42 -3.57
N SER A 11 -46.46 -3.89 -3.64
CA SER A 11 -46.18 -2.45 -3.74
C SER A 11 -46.60 -1.81 -5.07
N ARG A 12 -46.88 -2.61 -6.11
CA ARG A 12 -47.18 -2.15 -7.47
C ARG A 12 -48.55 -1.46 -7.61
N LYS A 13 -49.46 -1.67 -6.65
CA LYS A 13 -50.82 -1.09 -6.65
C LYS A 13 -50.86 0.37 -6.17
N LEU A 14 -49.75 0.92 -5.70
CA LEU A 14 -49.65 2.28 -5.16
C LEU A 14 -49.05 3.27 -6.16
N ARG A 15 -49.03 2.94 -7.47
CA ARG A 15 -48.17 3.64 -8.43
C ARG A 15 -48.77 4.93 -8.99
N ASN A 16 -47.99 6.00 -8.89
CA ASN A 16 -48.11 7.21 -9.72
C ASN A 16 -47.55 6.96 -11.12
N PRO A 17 -47.82 7.83 -12.12
CA PRO A 17 -47.14 7.75 -13.41
C PRO A 17 -45.61 7.84 -13.23
N ALA A 18 -44.92 6.77 -13.58
CA ALA A 18 -43.46 6.67 -13.47
C ALA A 18 -42.78 7.37 -14.66
N VAL A 19 -41.65 8.01 -14.40
CA VAL A 19 -40.79 8.61 -15.43
C VAL A 19 -39.71 7.60 -15.80
N SER A 20 -39.59 7.29 -17.08
CA SER A 20 -38.53 6.41 -17.57
C SER A 20 -37.16 7.09 -17.42
N ILE A 21 -36.21 6.38 -16.82
CA ILE A 21 -34.82 6.80 -16.71
C ILE A 21 -34.11 6.39 -17.99
N ALA A 22 -34.19 7.25 -19.01
CA ALA A 22 -33.58 7.05 -20.31
C ALA A 22 -32.80 8.29 -20.74
N PHE A 23 -31.74 8.08 -21.53
CA PHE A 23 -30.84 9.14 -21.99
C PHE A 23 -30.75 9.19 -23.52
N PRO A 24 -31.88 9.40 -24.23
CA PRO A 24 -31.91 9.38 -25.70
C PRO A 24 -31.04 10.48 -26.33
N PHE A 25 -30.81 11.57 -25.61
CA PHE A 25 -29.98 12.70 -26.04
C PHE A 25 -28.59 12.71 -25.36
N GLY A 26 -28.21 11.65 -24.66
CA GLY A 26 -26.98 11.63 -23.85
C GLY A 26 -27.14 12.39 -22.52
N TRP A 27 -26.02 12.77 -21.92
CA TRP A 27 -25.98 13.62 -20.72
C TRP A 27 -26.04 15.12 -21.06
N GLU A 28 -25.42 15.51 -22.17
CA GLU A 28 -25.19 16.92 -22.50
C GLU A 28 -26.48 17.71 -22.70
N GLY A 29 -26.53 18.91 -22.11
CA GLY A 29 -27.68 19.80 -22.20
C GLY A 29 -28.90 19.37 -21.39
N HIS A 30 -28.79 18.30 -20.59
CA HIS A 30 -29.84 17.82 -19.67
C HIS A 30 -31.23 17.77 -20.33
N LYS A 31 -31.34 17.12 -21.50
CA LYS A 31 -32.59 17.09 -22.30
C LYS A 31 -33.39 15.81 -22.08
N GLY A 32 -34.71 15.94 -22.15
CA GLY A 32 -35.66 14.83 -22.14
C GLY A 32 -36.41 14.63 -20.81
N PRO A 33 -37.35 13.67 -20.77
CA PRO A 33 -38.34 13.56 -19.69
C PRO A 33 -37.74 13.41 -18.29
N LEU A 34 -36.62 12.68 -18.16
CA LEU A 34 -35.93 12.52 -16.89
C LEU A 34 -35.39 13.84 -16.34
N PHE A 35 -34.78 14.66 -17.20
CA PHE A 35 -34.24 15.96 -16.78
C PHE A 35 -35.34 17.02 -16.64
N ASP A 36 -36.45 16.90 -17.37
CA ASP A 36 -37.66 17.70 -17.12
C ASP A 36 -38.21 17.40 -15.72
N TRP A 37 -38.34 16.12 -15.37
CA TRP A 37 -38.71 15.68 -14.02
C TRP A 37 -37.75 16.26 -12.95
N TYR A 38 -36.44 16.14 -13.16
CA TYR A 38 -35.43 16.68 -12.24
C TYR A 38 -35.55 18.20 -12.05
N ARG A 39 -35.75 18.96 -13.14
CA ARG A 39 -35.93 20.41 -13.08
C ARG A 39 -37.18 20.81 -12.31
N ASN A 40 -38.24 20.01 -12.41
CA ASN A 40 -39.53 20.24 -11.77
C ASN A 40 -39.58 19.82 -10.29
N LEU A 41 -38.50 19.27 -9.74
CA LEU A 41 -38.41 18.98 -8.30
C LEU A 41 -38.40 20.28 -7.49
N SER A 42 -39.25 20.35 -6.46
CA SER A 42 -39.26 21.45 -5.48
C SER A 42 -37.99 21.52 -4.64
N CYS A 43 -37.34 20.38 -4.43
CA CYS A 43 -36.04 20.26 -3.78
C CYS A 43 -35.21 19.18 -4.50
N ARG A 44 -33.89 19.37 -4.60
CA ARG A 44 -32.99 18.42 -5.27
C ARG A 44 -32.01 17.74 -4.31
N ASN A 45 -31.94 18.22 -3.07
CA ASN A 45 -31.02 17.68 -2.08
C ASN A 45 -31.63 16.45 -1.40
N ILE A 46 -30.89 15.35 -1.43
CA ILE A 46 -31.23 14.11 -0.76
C ILE A 46 -30.83 14.20 0.71
N SER A 47 -31.80 14.03 1.60
CA SER A 47 -31.60 13.90 3.04
C SER A 47 -31.16 12.49 3.41
N ARG A 48 -31.83 11.47 2.86
CA ARG A 48 -31.56 10.04 3.13
C ARG A 48 -31.71 9.21 1.87
N LEU A 49 -30.85 8.20 1.74
CA LEU A 49 -30.91 7.21 0.67
C LEU A 49 -31.11 5.82 1.29
N GLN A 50 -32.14 5.10 0.86
CA GLN A 50 -32.44 3.77 1.36
C GLN A 50 -32.36 2.71 0.26
N ILE A 51 -31.84 1.54 0.61
CA ILE A 51 -32.02 0.31 -0.16
C ILE A 51 -33.11 -0.51 0.52
N ARG A 52 -34.21 -0.75 -0.19
CA ARG A 52 -35.34 -1.50 0.33
C ARG A 52 -35.56 -2.79 -0.44
N LYS A 53 -35.90 -3.85 0.27
CA LYS A 53 -36.22 -5.18 -0.24
C LYS A 53 -37.70 -5.47 -0.05
N ASP A 54 -38.40 -5.68 -1.15
CA ASP A 54 -39.74 -6.26 -1.16
C ASP A 54 -39.62 -7.78 -1.24
N ALA A 55 -40.02 -8.46 -0.16
CA ALA A 55 -40.00 -9.92 -0.06
C ALA A 55 -41.37 -10.56 -0.35
N SER A 56 -42.39 -9.77 -0.74
CA SER A 56 -43.75 -10.27 -0.98
C SER A 56 -43.91 -11.05 -2.29
N GLY A 57 -42.93 -10.99 -3.19
CA GLY A 57 -42.91 -11.74 -4.45
C GLY A 57 -42.07 -13.04 -4.38
N THR A 58 -42.24 -13.90 -5.39
CA THR A 58 -41.43 -15.14 -5.56
C THR A 58 -39.93 -14.86 -5.69
N VAL A 59 -39.58 -13.74 -6.30
CA VAL A 59 -38.20 -13.24 -6.36
C VAL A 59 -38.15 -11.92 -5.58
N PRO A 60 -37.33 -11.82 -4.51
CA PRO A 60 -37.21 -10.59 -3.77
C PRO A 60 -36.73 -9.45 -4.66
N HIS A 61 -37.40 -8.31 -4.58
CA HIS A 61 -37.11 -7.16 -5.43
C HIS A 61 -36.47 -6.04 -4.62
N ARG A 62 -35.38 -5.45 -5.14
CA ARG A 62 -34.70 -4.32 -4.49
C ARG A 62 -34.87 -3.03 -5.28
N PHE A 63 -34.96 -1.94 -4.56
CA PHE A 63 -35.09 -0.61 -5.15
C PHE A 63 -34.48 0.45 -4.23
N VAL A 64 -34.20 1.62 -4.80
CA VAL A 64 -33.65 2.76 -4.08
C VAL A 64 -34.79 3.71 -3.71
N VAL A 65 -34.76 4.25 -2.50
CA VAL A 65 -35.65 5.33 -2.09
C VAL A 65 -34.81 6.53 -1.69
N ALA A 66 -35.03 7.67 -2.34
CA ALA A 66 -34.45 8.96 -1.96
C ALA A 66 -35.50 9.79 -1.21
N HIS A 67 -35.16 10.18 0.01
CA HIS A 67 -35.90 11.18 0.78
C HIS A 67 -35.24 12.52 0.53
N LEU A 68 -35.97 13.50 -0.01
CA LEU A 68 -35.41 14.83 -0.27
C LEU A 68 -35.57 15.74 0.96
N ALA A 69 -34.88 16.88 0.98
CA ALA A 69 -34.89 17.80 2.13
C ALA A 69 -36.27 18.41 2.39
N ASP A 70 -37.12 18.51 1.36
CA ASP A 70 -38.52 18.93 1.47
C ASP A 70 -39.47 17.80 1.89
N ARG A 71 -38.92 16.63 2.28
CA ARG A 71 -39.63 15.40 2.67
C ARG A 71 -40.35 14.70 1.51
N SER A 72 -40.20 15.15 0.27
CA SER A 72 -40.68 14.36 -0.87
C SER A 72 -39.88 13.05 -1.00
N ILE A 73 -40.57 11.98 -1.41
CA ILE A 73 -40.02 10.63 -1.47
C ILE A 73 -40.07 10.15 -2.91
N HIS A 74 -38.93 9.68 -3.42
CA HIS A 74 -38.81 9.18 -4.79
C HIS A 74 -38.20 7.79 -4.81
N ARG A 75 -38.82 6.89 -5.55
CA ARG A 75 -38.42 5.49 -5.73
C ARG A 75 -37.75 5.32 -7.08
N PHE A 76 -36.56 4.74 -7.10
CA PHE A 76 -35.86 4.35 -8.33
C PHE A 76 -35.84 2.83 -8.43
N ASP A 77 -36.26 2.31 -9.58
CA ASP A 77 -36.52 0.90 -9.80
C ASP A 77 -35.90 0.44 -11.13
N ARG A 78 -35.39 -0.79 -11.19
CA ARG A 78 -34.92 -1.46 -12.41
C ARG A 78 -35.64 -2.77 -12.57
N ARG A 79 -36.26 -2.99 -13.74
CA ARG A 79 -37.01 -4.22 -14.07
C ARG A 79 -36.71 -4.69 -15.49
N PRO A 80 -37.00 -5.95 -15.84
CA PRO A 80 -37.01 -6.35 -17.23
C PRO A 80 -38.20 -5.73 -17.97
N ARG A 81 -37.98 -5.16 -19.15
CA ARG A 81 -39.06 -4.60 -19.98
C ARG A 81 -39.86 -5.75 -20.61
N ALA A 82 -41.17 -5.73 -20.36
CA ALA A 82 -42.21 -6.54 -21.03
C ALA A 82 -41.83 -8.01 -21.33
N SER A 83 -41.10 -8.67 -20.42
CA SER A 83 -40.66 -10.05 -20.59
C SER A 83 -41.51 -10.98 -19.72
N SER A 84 -41.97 -12.09 -20.29
CA SER A 84 -42.66 -13.12 -19.50
C SER A 84 -41.69 -13.69 -18.45
N PRO A 85 -42.19 -14.17 -17.29
CA PRO A 85 -41.35 -14.81 -16.28
C PRO A 85 -40.47 -15.93 -16.84
N GLY A 86 -41.03 -16.74 -17.74
CA GLY A 86 -40.32 -17.82 -18.43
C GLY A 86 -39.18 -17.29 -19.31
N THR A 87 -39.40 -16.21 -20.05
CA THR A 87 -38.36 -15.56 -20.87
C THR A 87 -37.19 -15.08 -20.03
N ILE A 88 -37.46 -14.50 -18.85
CA ILE A 88 -36.41 -14.00 -17.94
C ILE A 88 -35.58 -15.17 -17.39
N LEU A 89 -36.24 -16.26 -16.98
CA LEU A 89 -35.57 -17.45 -16.47
C LEU A 89 -34.75 -18.15 -17.55
N THR A 90 -35.32 -18.35 -18.74
CA THR A 90 -34.62 -18.97 -19.88
C THR A 90 -33.41 -18.15 -20.30
N ALA A 91 -33.55 -16.82 -20.42
CA ALA A 91 -32.42 -15.95 -20.75
C ALA A 91 -31.32 -15.98 -19.68
N GLY A 92 -31.69 -16.04 -18.40
CA GLY A 92 -30.76 -16.21 -17.30
C GLY A 92 -30.00 -17.55 -17.36
N LEU A 93 -30.70 -18.66 -17.56
CA LEU A 93 -30.11 -20.00 -17.61
C LEU A 93 -29.22 -20.22 -18.82
N LEU A 94 -29.59 -19.66 -19.98
CA LEU A 94 -28.83 -19.77 -21.21
C LEU A 94 -27.72 -18.71 -21.32
N ASN A 95 -27.64 -17.80 -20.35
CA ASN A 95 -26.79 -16.61 -20.40
C ASN A 95 -26.94 -15.82 -21.72
N THR A 96 -28.12 -15.88 -22.33
CA THR A 96 -28.42 -15.15 -23.57
C THR A 96 -28.85 -13.76 -23.16
N SER A 97 -27.86 -12.92 -22.89
CA SER A 97 -28.01 -11.49 -22.68
C SER A 97 -28.88 -10.87 -23.76
N ILE A 98 -29.67 -9.86 -23.37
CA ILE A 98 -30.57 -8.97 -24.15
C ILE A 98 -32.02 -9.12 -23.66
N ILE A 99 -32.25 -8.82 -22.38
CA ILE A 99 -33.55 -8.31 -21.96
C ILE A 99 -33.34 -6.83 -21.71
N GLU A 100 -34.09 -5.99 -22.42
CA GLU A 100 -34.01 -4.55 -22.21
C GLU A 100 -34.45 -4.22 -20.77
N ALA A 101 -33.68 -3.37 -20.08
CA ALA A 101 -34.06 -2.89 -18.77
C ALA A 101 -35.08 -1.75 -18.87
N ALA A 102 -36.03 -1.75 -17.95
CA ALA A 102 -36.92 -0.63 -17.66
C ALA A 102 -36.48 -0.01 -16.33
N ASP A 103 -35.64 1.02 -16.42
CA ASP A 103 -35.26 1.85 -15.29
C ASP A 103 -36.28 2.99 -15.16
N GLU A 104 -36.81 3.20 -13.96
CA GLU A 104 -37.94 4.10 -13.69
C GLU A 104 -37.71 4.88 -12.39
N VAL A 105 -38.17 6.13 -12.36
CA VAL A 105 -38.31 6.92 -11.13
C VAL A 105 -39.78 7.29 -10.90
N GLU A 106 -40.21 7.20 -9.65
CA GLU A 106 -41.59 7.41 -9.26
C GLU A 106 -41.68 8.21 -7.96
N LYS A 107 -42.54 9.22 -7.91
CA LYS A 107 -42.86 9.94 -6.68
C LYS A 107 -43.79 9.08 -5.82
N VAL A 108 -43.39 8.81 -4.58
CA VAL A 108 -44.20 8.11 -3.58
C VAL A 108 -45.01 9.15 -2.82
N GLU A 109 -46.34 9.04 -2.86
CA GLU A 109 -47.20 9.91 -2.04
C GLU A 109 -46.99 9.64 -0.55
N LEU A 110 -46.99 10.72 0.24
CA LEU A 110 -46.69 10.67 1.68
C LEU A 110 -47.65 9.75 2.43
N GLU A 111 -48.92 9.72 2.01
CA GLU A 111 -49.97 8.87 2.56
C GLU A 111 -49.72 7.39 2.28
N SER A 112 -49.00 7.06 1.21
CA SER A 112 -48.66 5.69 0.81
C SER A 112 -47.37 5.19 1.47
N TRP A 113 -46.53 6.08 2.01
CA TRP A 113 -45.25 5.72 2.62
C TRP A 113 -45.38 4.73 3.79
N PRO A 114 -46.28 4.90 4.78
CA PRO A 114 -46.40 3.94 5.89
C PRO A 114 -46.70 2.51 5.44
N LEU A 115 -47.49 2.37 4.36
CA LEU A 115 -47.80 1.06 3.79
C LEU A 115 -46.57 0.47 3.08
N LEU A 116 -45.86 1.27 2.28
CA LEU A 116 -44.63 0.83 1.63
C LEU A 116 -43.56 0.43 2.66
N ASP A 117 -43.42 1.21 3.73
CA ASP A 117 -42.49 0.94 4.82
C ASP A 117 -42.81 -0.36 5.53
N ARG A 118 -44.10 -0.65 5.77
CA ARG A 118 -44.55 -1.93 6.33
C ARG A 118 -44.34 -3.12 5.40
N LEU A 119 -44.53 -2.94 4.10
CA LEU A 119 -44.47 -4.03 3.11
C LEU A 119 -43.05 -4.37 2.66
N THR A 120 -42.07 -3.54 2.99
CA THR A 120 -40.69 -3.69 2.51
C THR A 120 -39.70 -3.56 3.63
N LYS A 121 -38.60 -4.31 3.58
CA LYS A 121 -37.54 -4.23 4.56
C LYS A 121 -36.50 -3.19 4.13
N CYS A 122 -36.13 -2.27 5.02
CA CYS A 122 -34.97 -1.40 4.81
C CYS A 122 -33.69 -2.20 5.10
N GLU A 123 -32.85 -2.41 4.08
CA GLU A 123 -31.54 -3.09 4.23
C GLU A 123 -30.43 -2.09 4.53
N VAL A 124 -30.49 -0.91 3.91
CA VAL A 124 -29.53 0.19 4.13
C VAL A 124 -30.31 1.49 4.25
N ASP A 125 -29.92 2.33 5.21
CA ASP A 125 -30.41 3.68 5.41
C ASP A 125 -29.22 4.61 5.61
N LEU A 126 -28.87 5.33 4.54
CA LEU A 126 -27.72 6.22 4.46
C LEU A 126 -28.18 7.67 4.68
N ASP A 127 -27.72 8.29 5.76
CA ASP A 127 -27.90 9.73 5.97
C ASP A 127 -26.93 10.52 5.07
N LEU A 128 -27.46 11.48 4.33
CA LEU A 128 -26.72 12.32 3.38
C LEU A 128 -26.72 13.80 3.77
N GLU A 129 -27.34 14.17 4.90
CA GLU A 129 -27.34 15.51 5.49
C GLU A 129 -27.75 16.64 4.52
N ASN A 130 -28.57 16.35 3.51
CA ASN A 130 -28.98 17.30 2.46
C ASN A 130 -27.82 17.86 1.62
N LYS A 131 -26.68 17.17 1.58
CA LYS A 131 -25.46 17.61 0.87
C LYS A 131 -25.25 16.89 -0.47
N THR A 132 -26.24 16.12 -0.93
CA THR A 132 -26.14 15.31 -2.16
C THR A 132 -27.30 15.65 -3.06
N ASP A 133 -27.02 16.05 -4.30
CA ASP A 133 -28.06 16.33 -5.30
C ASP A 133 -28.60 15.03 -5.92
N VAL A 134 -29.88 14.99 -6.31
CA VAL A 134 -30.50 13.88 -7.07
C VAL A 134 -29.73 13.56 -8.36
N LEU A 135 -28.99 14.50 -8.93
CA LEU A 135 -28.05 14.25 -10.04
C LEU A 135 -27.02 13.17 -9.73
N ALA A 136 -26.67 12.95 -8.46
CA ALA A 136 -25.81 11.84 -8.06
C ALA A 136 -26.39 10.49 -8.51
N ILE A 137 -27.69 10.27 -8.23
CA ILE A 137 -28.42 9.06 -8.64
C ILE A 137 -28.56 9.02 -10.16
N ILE A 138 -28.95 10.14 -10.79
CA ILE A 138 -29.12 10.22 -12.25
C ILE A 138 -27.81 9.91 -12.97
N SER A 139 -26.66 10.38 -12.46
CA SER A 139 -25.33 10.09 -13.01
C SER A 139 -24.95 8.62 -12.90
N ALA A 140 -25.32 7.96 -11.78
CA ALA A 140 -25.14 6.52 -11.62
C ALA A 140 -25.97 5.76 -12.67
N CYS A 141 -27.25 6.11 -12.83
CA CYS A 141 -28.11 5.52 -13.85
C CYS A 141 -27.58 5.77 -15.27
N TYR A 142 -27.04 6.95 -15.54
CA TYR A 142 -26.38 7.25 -16.81
C TYR A 142 -25.20 6.31 -17.05
N GLY A 143 -24.33 6.13 -16.05
CA GLY A 143 -23.22 5.19 -16.11
C GLY A 143 -23.68 3.76 -16.38
N ILE A 144 -24.76 3.29 -15.73
CA ILE A 144 -25.36 1.97 -15.97
C ILE A 144 -25.85 1.86 -17.42
N SER A 145 -26.58 2.85 -17.91
CA SER A 145 -27.13 2.86 -19.28
C SER A 145 -26.08 2.89 -20.39
N ARG A 146 -24.84 3.29 -20.06
CA ARG A 146 -23.71 3.40 -20.99
C ARG A 146 -22.71 2.26 -20.87
N ASP A 147 -22.83 1.40 -19.87
CA ASP A 147 -21.96 0.23 -19.74
C ASP A 147 -22.36 -0.83 -20.78
N ASN A 148 -21.37 -1.42 -21.46
CA ASN A 148 -21.58 -2.39 -22.54
C ASN A 148 -22.36 -3.64 -22.10
N TYR A 149 -22.41 -3.94 -20.80
CA TYR A 149 -23.09 -5.10 -20.26
C TYR A 149 -24.25 -4.71 -19.37
N ALA A 150 -24.00 -3.78 -18.44
CA ALA A 150 -24.98 -3.43 -17.41
C ALA A 150 -26.16 -2.60 -17.91
N HIS A 151 -26.16 -2.10 -19.15
CA HIS A 151 -27.33 -1.43 -19.72
C HIS A 151 -28.53 -2.39 -19.88
N ASN A 152 -28.28 -3.69 -20.12
CA ASN A 152 -29.31 -4.71 -20.23
C ASN A 152 -29.65 -5.34 -18.87
N TYR A 153 -30.87 -5.87 -18.75
CA TYR A 153 -31.27 -6.67 -17.61
C TYR A 153 -30.74 -8.10 -17.75
N ALA A 154 -29.98 -8.55 -16.76
CA ALA A 154 -29.55 -9.94 -16.64
C ALA A 154 -29.90 -10.46 -15.24
N LEU A 155 -30.65 -11.57 -15.16
CA LEU A 155 -31.23 -12.07 -13.92
C LEU A 155 -30.19 -12.32 -12.82
N PHE A 156 -29.00 -12.80 -13.18
CA PHE A 156 -27.95 -13.18 -12.22
C PHE A 156 -26.85 -12.12 -12.03
N GLN A 157 -26.81 -11.08 -12.87
CA GLN A 157 -25.69 -10.11 -12.89
C GLN A 157 -26.17 -8.66 -12.80
N TYR A 158 -26.96 -8.19 -13.78
CA TYR A 158 -27.32 -6.77 -13.96
C TYR A 158 -28.81 -6.48 -13.69
N ASN A 159 -29.33 -7.07 -12.61
CA ASN A 159 -30.72 -6.98 -12.20
C ASN A 159 -30.96 -5.78 -11.23
N CYS A 160 -32.10 -5.79 -10.52
CA CYS A 160 -32.44 -4.77 -9.53
C CYS A 160 -31.47 -4.70 -8.34
N TYR A 161 -30.81 -5.80 -7.97
CA TYR A 161 -29.76 -5.82 -6.96
C TYR A 161 -28.55 -5.02 -7.43
N PHE A 162 -28.02 -5.32 -8.62
CA PHE A 162 -26.90 -4.56 -9.19
C PHE A 162 -27.21 -3.07 -9.25
N PHE A 163 -28.40 -2.71 -9.75
CA PHE A 163 -28.84 -1.32 -9.84
C PHE A 163 -28.85 -0.61 -8.49
N SER A 164 -29.50 -1.20 -7.48
CA SER A 164 -29.64 -0.59 -6.16
C SER A 164 -28.28 -0.42 -5.46
N TRP A 165 -27.42 -1.43 -5.50
CA TRP A 165 -26.11 -1.39 -4.86
C TRP A 165 -25.10 -0.52 -5.61
N THR A 166 -25.21 -0.43 -6.94
CA THR A 166 -24.38 0.47 -7.76
C THR A 166 -24.71 1.92 -7.47
N ILE A 167 -26.00 2.29 -7.40
CA ILE A 167 -26.40 3.64 -7.01
C ILE A 167 -25.89 3.96 -5.60
N LEU A 168 -26.07 3.06 -4.63
CA LEU A 168 -25.55 3.25 -3.27
C LEU A 168 -24.04 3.46 -3.26
N ALA A 169 -23.27 2.61 -3.96
CA ALA A 169 -21.81 2.69 -4.01
C ALA A 169 -21.33 3.98 -4.67
N VAL A 170 -21.95 4.38 -5.78
CA VAL A 170 -21.65 5.63 -6.49
C VAL A 170 -21.97 6.84 -5.61
N VAL A 171 -23.18 6.92 -5.05
CA VAL A 171 -23.59 8.05 -4.20
C VAL A 171 -22.72 8.14 -2.95
N ALA A 172 -22.47 7.02 -2.26
CA ALA A 172 -21.57 7.00 -1.11
C ALA A 172 -20.16 7.47 -1.51
N ARG A 173 -19.63 6.97 -2.63
CA ARG A 173 -18.29 7.35 -3.12
C ARG A 173 -18.17 8.83 -3.47
N GLN A 174 -19.22 9.46 -4.00
CA GLN A 174 -19.25 10.91 -4.25
C GLN A 174 -19.15 11.74 -2.95
N ARG A 175 -19.50 11.18 -1.79
CA ARG A 175 -19.34 11.86 -0.48
C ARG A 175 -17.91 11.87 0.02
N ILE A 176 -17.04 11.02 -0.51
CA ILE A 176 -15.59 11.08 -0.29
C ILE A 176 -14.97 12.24 -1.12
N SER A 177 -15.67 13.35 -1.35
CA SER A 177 -15.23 14.36 -2.32
C SER A 177 -14.02 15.19 -1.83
N ASP A 178 -13.06 15.32 -2.76
CA ASP A 178 -11.95 16.26 -2.95
C ASP A 178 -10.82 16.36 -1.93
N GLY A 179 -11.01 15.92 -0.69
CA GLY A 179 -9.95 15.93 0.32
C GLY A 179 -8.89 14.86 0.09
N ILE A 180 -8.07 14.98 -0.97
CA ILE A 180 -6.82 14.21 -1.03
C ILE A 180 -6.04 14.58 0.24
N PRO A 181 -5.71 13.58 1.09
CA PRO A 181 -5.05 13.89 2.34
C PRO A 181 -3.73 14.58 2.00
N ASN A 182 -3.45 15.70 2.67
CA ASN A 182 -2.19 16.37 2.44
C ASN A 182 -1.04 15.53 3.03
N ALA A 183 0.19 15.76 2.55
CA ALA A 183 1.35 14.99 2.98
C ALA A 183 1.56 15.01 4.50
N THR A 184 1.22 16.12 5.18
CA THR A 184 1.33 16.23 6.64
C THR A 184 0.40 15.24 7.34
N GLN A 185 -0.88 15.17 6.93
CA GLN A 185 -1.84 14.22 7.51
C GLN A 185 -1.40 12.77 7.33
N VAL A 186 -0.95 12.42 6.12
CA VAL A 186 -0.43 11.08 5.81
C VAL A 186 0.79 10.75 6.69
N LEU A 187 1.71 11.70 6.87
CA LEU A 187 2.89 11.51 7.70
C LEU A 187 2.58 11.40 9.18
N GLU A 188 1.68 12.22 9.73
CA GLU A 188 1.24 12.09 11.13
C GLU A 188 0.66 10.70 11.40
N GLN A 189 -0.13 10.17 10.46
CA GLN A 189 -0.67 8.82 10.56
C GLN A 189 0.42 7.73 10.39
N LEU A 190 1.44 7.99 9.58
CA LEU A 190 2.56 7.07 9.34
C LEU A 190 3.56 7.01 10.49
N LYS A 191 3.73 8.08 11.29
CA LYS A 191 4.79 8.23 12.30
C LYS A 191 5.03 7.00 13.19
N PRO A 192 4.01 6.37 13.81
CA PRO A 192 4.24 5.18 14.64
C PRO A 192 4.86 4.04 13.83
N LYS A 193 4.32 3.79 12.63
CA LYS A 193 4.79 2.73 11.75
C LYS A 193 6.16 3.04 11.15
N LEU A 194 6.46 4.32 10.88
CA LEU A 194 7.76 4.76 10.42
C LEU A 194 8.86 4.47 11.45
N LYS A 195 8.56 4.70 12.73
CA LYS A 195 9.48 4.39 13.84
C LYS A 195 9.77 2.89 13.94
N ASP A 196 8.74 2.06 13.82
CA ASP A 196 8.89 0.60 13.83
C ASP A 196 9.71 0.14 12.62
N LEU A 197 9.36 0.60 11.41
CA LEU A 197 10.10 0.29 10.18
C LEU A 197 11.57 0.74 10.25
N ALA A 198 11.83 1.93 10.80
CA ALA A 198 13.19 2.43 10.98
C ALA A 198 14.00 1.58 11.94
N THR A 199 13.38 1.13 13.04
CA THR A 199 14.02 0.27 14.04
C THR A 199 14.36 -1.11 13.46
N ASP A 200 13.42 -1.69 12.70
CA ASP A 200 13.61 -2.96 12.01
C ASP A 200 14.68 -2.85 10.93
N LEU A 201 14.68 -1.76 10.15
CA LEU A 201 15.68 -1.52 9.13
C LEU A 201 17.06 -1.30 9.73
N ALA A 202 17.18 -0.54 10.82
CA ALA A 202 18.44 -0.36 11.51
C ALA A 202 19.02 -1.70 11.98
N GLU A 203 18.17 -2.57 12.53
CA GLU A 203 18.54 -3.94 12.88
C GLU A 203 19.02 -4.74 11.67
N GLU A 204 18.26 -4.73 10.57
CA GLU A 204 18.56 -5.49 9.37
C GLU A 204 19.82 -4.97 8.65
N ALA A 205 20.02 -3.65 8.62
CA ALA A 205 21.23 -3.01 8.11
C ALA A 205 22.46 -3.43 8.93
N LEU A 206 22.38 -3.39 10.26
CA LEU A 206 23.46 -3.85 11.14
C LEU A 206 23.78 -5.32 10.90
N GLN A 207 22.76 -6.18 10.84
CA GLN A 207 22.95 -7.61 10.57
C GLN A 207 23.59 -7.84 9.20
N THR A 208 23.25 -7.02 8.20
CA THR A 208 23.78 -7.11 6.85
C THR A 208 25.23 -6.63 6.77
N ILE A 209 25.58 -5.50 7.41
CA ILE A 209 26.96 -5.01 7.54
C ILE A 209 27.82 -6.05 8.26
N MET A 210 27.30 -6.61 9.36
CA MET A 210 27.95 -7.69 10.08
C MET A 210 28.18 -8.92 9.21
N LYS A 211 27.17 -9.35 8.47
CA LYS A 211 27.27 -10.47 7.53
C LYS A 211 28.33 -10.17 6.47
N ALA A 212 28.34 -8.97 5.90
CA ALA A 212 29.33 -8.55 4.92
C ALA A 212 30.75 -8.62 5.49
N ALA A 213 30.99 -8.03 6.66
CA ALA A 213 32.29 -8.08 7.33
C ALA A 213 32.72 -9.53 7.64
N LEU A 214 31.82 -10.36 8.16
CA LEU A 214 32.10 -11.76 8.48
C LEU A 214 32.40 -12.61 7.24
N GLU A 215 31.66 -12.42 6.15
CA GLU A 215 31.92 -13.11 4.89
C GLU A 215 33.26 -12.67 4.30
N THR A 216 33.55 -11.37 4.26
CA THR A 216 34.85 -10.85 3.84
C THR A 216 35.98 -11.47 4.66
N ILE A 217 35.95 -11.36 5.99
CA ILE A 217 36.98 -11.95 6.89
C ILE A 217 37.12 -13.46 6.66
N SER A 218 36.02 -14.17 6.45
CA SER A 218 36.04 -15.62 6.22
C SER A 218 36.69 -15.98 4.89
N VAL A 219 36.41 -15.22 3.83
CA VAL A 219 37.03 -15.41 2.53
C VAL A 219 38.53 -15.16 2.64
N PHE A 220 38.96 -14.04 3.25
CA PHE A 220 40.37 -13.76 3.51
C PHE A 220 41.05 -14.91 4.27
N THR A 221 40.42 -15.39 5.34
CA THR A 221 40.97 -16.49 6.16
C THR A 221 41.19 -17.76 5.32
N ARG A 222 40.28 -18.04 4.39
CA ARG A 222 40.37 -19.17 3.46
C ARG A 222 41.45 -18.97 2.39
N GLU A 223 41.52 -17.80 1.75
CA GLU A 223 42.47 -17.51 0.66
C GLU A 223 43.93 -17.36 1.14
N ILE A 224 44.15 -16.81 2.34
CA ILE A 224 45.48 -16.70 2.96
C ILE A 224 45.99 -18.10 3.38
N GLY A 225 45.05 -18.99 3.74
CA GLY A 225 45.32 -20.31 4.25
C GLY A 225 45.74 -20.29 5.73
N TYR A 226 45.18 -21.24 6.48
CA TYR A 226 45.39 -21.36 7.92
C TYR A 226 46.87 -21.41 8.33
N LYS A 227 47.71 -22.13 7.58
CA LYS A 227 49.14 -22.27 7.89
C LYS A 227 49.90 -20.93 7.82
N THR A 228 49.48 -20.02 6.94
CA THR A 228 50.12 -18.71 6.75
C THR A 228 49.72 -17.75 7.88
N LEU A 229 48.43 -17.70 8.22
CA LEU A 229 47.90 -16.96 9.39
C LEU A 229 48.56 -17.36 10.72
N MET A 230 49.00 -18.61 10.81
CA MET A 230 49.58 -19.20 12.03
C MET A 230 51.09 -18.98 12.18
N ARG A 231 51.80 -18.55 11.12
CA ARG A 231 53.24 -18.29 11.16
C ARG A 231 53.52 -16.92 11.78
N GLY A 232 53.85 -16.91 13.08
CA GLY A 232 54.23 -15.69 13.81
C GLY A 232 53.49 -15.46 15.13
N ASN A 233 52.51 -16.32 15.45
CA ASN A 233 51.64 -16.19 16.62
C ASN A 233 52.06 -17.11 17.79
N ASN A 234 51.88 -16.62 19.03
CA ASN A 234 52.12 -17.36 20.28
C ASN A 234 51.11 -18.52 20.46
N TRP A 235 51.38 -19.49 21.34
CA TRP A 235 50.61 -20.74 21.44
C TRP A 235 49.10 -20.54 21.69
N SER A 236 48.72 -19.62 22.57
CA SER A 236 47.32 -19.29 22.87
C SER A 236 46.57 -18.73 21.66
N ARG A 237 47.29 -18.14 20.71
CA ARG A 237 46.75 -17.55 19.47
C ARG A 237 46.62 -18.58 18.35
N ARG A 238 47.41 -19.66 18.40
CA ARG A 238 47.17 -20.84 17.56
C ARG A 238 45.82 -21.47 17.87
N LEU A 239 45.42 -21.45 19.14
CA LEU A 239 44.14 -21.97 19.59
C LEU A 239 42.97 -21.19 18.97
N LEU A 240 43.04 -19.85 18.98
CA LEU A 240 41.97 -18.99 18.45
C LEU A 240 41.71 -19.26 16.96
N TRP A 241 42.76 -19.33 16.14
CA TRP A 241 42.60 -19.59 14.71
C TRP A 241 42.31 -21.07 14.39
N SER A 242 42.63 -22.00 15.30
CA SER A 242 42.30 -23.43 15.14
C SER A 242 40.81 -23.74 15.29
N ILE A 243 40.04 -22.76 15.75
CA ILE A 243 38.60 -22.88 15.90
C ILE A 243 37.96 -23.07 14.51
N PRO A 244 37.09 -24.07 14.33
CA PRO A 244 36.31 -24.23 13.11
C PRO A 244 35.62 -22.93 12.69
N MET A 245 35.66 -22.61 11.39
CA MET A 245 35.09 -21.37 10.85
C MET A 245 33.65 -21.06 11.29
N PRO A 246 32.72 -22.04 11.43
CA PRO A 246 31.39 -21.77 11.95
C PRO A 246 31.39 -21.19 13.38
N ILE A 247 32.29 -21.67 14.25
CA ILE A 247 32.42 -21.20 15.63
C ILE A 247 33.09 -19.81 15.65
N MET A 248 34.12 -19.61 14.83
CA MET A 248 34.76 -18.29 14.70
C MET A 248 33.75 -17.23 14.23
N ARG A 249 32.93 -17.56 13.20
CA ARG A 249 31.83 -16.71 12.73
C ARG A 249 30.85 -16.40 13.84
N PHE A 250 30.48 -17.39 14.65
CA PHE A 250 29.58 -17.17 15.80
C PHE A 250 30.18 -16.21 16.83
N LEU A 251 31.45 -16.41 17.21
CA LEU A 251 32.14 -15.56 18.20
C LEU A 251 32.32 -14.13 17.67
N LEU A 252 32.79 -13.97 16.45
CA LEU A 252 32.93 -12.66 15.80
C LEU A 252 31.58 -11.95 15.70
N LYS A 253 30.51 -12.68 15.31
CA LYS A 253 29.16 -12.14 15.30
C LYS A 253 28.77 -11.62 16.68
N LYS A 254 28.95 -12.41 17.74
CA LYS A 254 28.61 -12.00 19.11
C LYS A 254 29.41 -10.78 19.58
N ILE A 255 30.71 -10.74 19.30
CA ILE A 255 31.58 -9.61 19.67
C ILE A 255 31.16 -8.33 18.93
N ILE A 256 30.95 -8.42 17.61
CA ILE A 256 30.56 -7.29 16.79
C ILE A 256 29.16 -6.80 17.19
N THR A 257 28.20 -7.70 17.44
CA THR A 257 26.87 -7.33 17.93
C THR A 257 26.98 -6.63 19.28
N PHE A 258 27.69 -7.21 20.25
CA PHE A 258 27.82 -6.63 21.59
C PHE A 258 28.42 -5.22 21.56
N ARG A 259 29.38 -4.97 20.67
CA ARG A 259 30.07 -3.67 20.56
C ARG A 259 29.30 -2.63 19.76
N LEU A 260 28.75 -3.00 18.60
CA LEU A 260 28.13 -2.04 17.70
C LEU A 260 26.66 -1.80 18.02
N HIS A 261 25.94 -2.82 18.45
CA HIS A 261 24.48 -2.77 18.52
C HIS A 261 23.91 -1.73 19.50
N PRO A 262 24.42 -1.58 20.74
CA PRO A 262 23.80 -0.69 21.73
C PRO A 262 23.85 0.79 21.36
N SER A 263 24.90 1.24 20.68
CA SER A 263 25.07 2.65 20.28
C SER A 263 24.65 2.91 18.84
N LEU A 264 24.96 1.99 17.92
CA LEU A 264 24.76 2.19 16.49
C LEU A 264 23.30 2.01 16.09
N LYS A 265 22.56 1.09 16.73
CA LYS A 265 21.14 0.87 16.39
C LYS A 265 20.28 2.11 16.68
N PRO A 266 20.24 2.67 17.91
CA PRO A 266 19.43 3.86 18.17
C PRO A 266 19.84 5.03 17.28
N HIS A 267 21.14 5.19 17.04
CA HIS A 267 21.68 6.24 16.19
C HIS A 267 21.22 6.12 14.73
N ILE A 268 21.37 4.93 14.12
CA ILE A 268 20.88 4.67 12.76
C ILE A 268 19.36 4.88 12.69
N THR A 269 18.59 4.41 13.68
CA THR A 269 17.14 4.61 13.72
C THR A 269 16.77 6.11 13.71
N GLU A 270 17.41 6.91 14.56
CA GLU A 270 17.15 8.36 14.67
C GLU A 270 17.56 9.11 13.38
N GLN A 271 18.71 8.78 12.83
CA GLN A 271 19.18 9.33 11.55
C GLN A 271 18.24 8.95 10.40
N LEU A 272 17.77 7.69 10.37
CA LEU A 272 16.85 7.24 9.34
C LEU A 272 15.53 8.03 9.43
N ILE A 273 14.92 8.15 10.61
CA ILE A 273 13.66 8.89 10.79
C ILE A 273 13.84 10.36 10.39
N SER A 274 14.88 11.02 10.92
CA SER A 274 15.11 12.46 10.69
C SER A 274 15.40 12.81 9.23
N LYS A 275 15.99 11.89 8.47
CA LYS A 275 16.25 12.07 7.03
C LYS A 275 15.11 11.58 6.14
N LEU A 276 14.43 10.49 6.53
CA LEU A 276 13.39 9.87 5.72
C LEU A 276 12.10 10.69 5.77
N GLU A 277 11.70 11.22 6.93
CA GLU A 277 10.45 11.98 7.07
C GLU A 277 10.40 13.22 6.15
N PRO A 278 11.42 14.11 6.10
CA PRO A 278 11.39 15.28 5.21
C PRO A 278 11.40 14.90 3.73
N LYS A 279 12.13 13.85 3.34
CA LYS A 279 12.15 13.40 1.94
C LYS A 279 10.83 12.74 1.53
N LEU A 280 10.22 11.94 2.41
CA LEU A 280 8.88 11.40 2.21
C LEU A 280 7.86 12.54 2.12
N ARG A 281 7.95 13.56 2.98
CA ARG A 281 7.09 14.75 2.91
C ARG A 281 7.14 15.37 1.53
N LYS A 282 8.34 15.72 1.04
CA LYS A 282 8.53 16.31 -0.28
C LYS A 282 8.00 15.43 -1.41
N THR A 283 8.24 14.12 -1.33
CA THR A 283 7.78 13.14 -2.33
C THR A 283 6.25 13.05 -2.34
N LEU A 284 5.63 12.99 -1.16
CA LEU A 284 4.18 12.97 -1.00
C LEU A 284 3.54 14.28 -1.43
N GLU A 285 4.11 15.44 -1.08
CA GLU A 285 3.64 16.75 -1.54
C GLU A 285 3.64 16.81 -3.06
N SER A 286 4.73 16.38 -3.71
CA SER A 286 4.80 16.30 -5.16
C SER A 286 3.74 15.34 -5.72
N LYS A 287 3.68 14.09 -5.24
CA LYS A 287 2.80 13.07 -5.84
C LYS A 287 1.32 13.27 -5.56
N LEU A 288 0.95 13.75 -4.38
CA LEU A 288 -0.45 14.00 -4.01
C LEU A 288 -0.99 15.28 -4.66
N THR A 289 -0.12 16.21 -5.08
CA THR A 289 -0.53 17.40 -5.85
C THR A 289 -0.50 17.16 -7.36
N LEU A 290 0.41 16.31 -7.85
CA LEU A 290 0.47 15.93 -9.27
C LEU A 290 -0.80 15.21 -9.71
N HIS A 291 -1.37 15.60 -10.85
CA HIS A 291 -2.68 15.14 -11.33
C HIS A 291 -2.90 13.61 -11.35
N LEU A 292 -1.84 12.78 -11.43
CA LEU A 292 -1.96 11.34 -11.56
C LEU A 292 -2.55 10.66 -10.32
N VAL A 293 -2.08 10.98 -9.11
CA VAL A 293 -2.56 10.33 -7.88
C VAL A 293 -4.00 10.76 -7.54
N PRO A 294 -4.33 12.06 -7.50
CA PRO A 294 -5.68 12.58 -7.57
C PRO A 294 -6.58 11.83 -8.56
N ALA A 295 -6.20 11.79 -9.84
CA ALA A 295 -7.01 11.15 -10.86
C ALA A 295 -7.25 9.67 -10.56
N ASN A 296 -6.21 8.94 -10.11
CA ASN A 296 -6.30 7.54 -9.75
C ASN A 296 -7.20 7.30 -8.53
N ILE A 297 -7.06 8.09 -7.46
CA ILE A 297 -7.91 8.02 -6.27
C ILE A 297 -9.36 8.23 -6.68
N HIS A 298 -9.63 9.32 -7.41
CA HIS A 298 -10.99 9.64 -7.78
C HIS A 298 -11.60 8.66 -8.81
N ASN A 299 -10.78 7.99 -9.62
CA ASN A 299 -11.24 6.96 -10.56
C ASN A 299 -11.47 5.59 -9.91
N ALA A 300 -10.97 5.38 -8.69
CA ALA A 300 -11.23 4.17 -7.92
C ALA A 300 -12.60 4.27 -7.24
N LEU A 301 -13.48 3.31 -7.52
CA LEU A 301 -14.75 3.19 -6.82
C LEU A 301 -14.48 2.72 -5.40
N TRP A 302 -13.64 1.70 -5.25
CA TRP A 302 -13.37 1.06 -3.96
C TRP A 302 -12.10 1.61 -3.30
N LEU A 303 -12.13 1.83 -1.98
CA LEU A 303 -10.93 2.19 -1.22
C LEU A 303 -9.85 1.09 -1.28
N SER A 304 -10.24 -0.17 -1.43
CA SER A 304 -9.29 -1.27 -1.65
C SER A 304 -8.57 -1.19 -3.00
N GLU A 305 -9.16 -0.55 -4.02
CA GLU A 305 -8.48 -0.28 -5.30
C GLU A 305 -7.51 0.89 -5.18
N VAL A 306 -7.83 1.89 -4.35
CA VAL A 306 -6.93 3.02 -4.04
C VAL A 306 -5.57 2.49 -3.63
N HIS A 307 -5.55 1.42 -2.82
CA HIS A 307 -4.29 0.79 -2.40
C HIS A 307 -3.41 0.35 -3.59
N LYS A 308 -4.02 -0.26 -4.61
CA LYS A 308 -3.31 -0.76 -5.80
C LYS A 308 -2.82 0.38 -6.68
N VAL A 309 -3.70 1.34 -6.99
CA VAL A 309 -3.39 2.41 -7.95
C VAL A 309 -2.44 3.45 -7.38
N VAL A 310 -2.62 3.83 -6.10
CA VAL A 310 -1.72 4.77 -5.42
C VAL A 310 -0.39 4.08 -5.15
N GLY A 311 -0.41 2.84 -4.67
CA GLY A 311 0.80 2.07 -4.44
C GLY A 311 1.66 1.94 -5.67
N ALA A 312 1.09 1.69 -6.85
CA ALA A 312 1.84 1.69 -8.10
C ALA A 312 2.44 3.06 -8.44
N ALA A 313 1.69 4.15 -8.22
CA ALA A 313 2.08 5.51 -8.61
C ALA A 313 3.16 6.15 -7.73
N ILE A 314 3.39 5.66 -6.51
CA ILE A 314 4.38 6.20 -5.56
C ILE A 314 5.52 5.23 -5.26
N ARG A 315 5.44 3.98 -5.75
CA ARG A 315 6.38 2.91 -5.38
C ARG A 315 7.81 3.27 -5.71
N GLU A 316 8.05 3.72 -6.93
CA GLU A 316 9.39 4.00 -7.44
C GLU A 316 10.05 5.11 -6.62
N GLU A 317 9.40 6.26 -6.47
CA GLU A 317 9.98 7.41 -5.78
C GLU A 317 10.16 7.20 -4.29
N ILE A 318 9.24 6.47 -3.62
CA ILE A 318 9.41 6.12 -2.21
C ILE A 318 10.55 5.11 -2.05
N THR A 319 10.65 4.13 -2.95
CA THR A 319 11.74 3.15 -2.92
C THR A 319 13.09 3.85 -3.11
N ASP A 320 13.17 4.79 -4.04
CA ASP A 320 14.40 5.54 -4.31
C ASP A 320 14.76 6.50 -3.17
N THR A 321 13.77 7.20 -2.62
CA THR A 321 13.92 8.01 -1.40
C THR A 321 14.42 7.18 -0.24
N PHE A 322 13.89 5.97 -0.08
CA PHE A 322 14.29 5.03 0.94
C PHE A 322 15.74 4.59 0.75
N TRP A 323 16.12 4.17 -0.45
CA TRP A 323 17.48 3.74 -0.78
C TRP A 323 18.51 4.84 -0.54
N ASP A 324 18.26 6.04 -1.06
CA ASP A 324 19.15 7.20 -0.85
C ASP A 324 19.31 7.51 0.65
N THR A 325 18.24 7.38 1.44
CA THR A 325 18.28 7.61 2.89
C THR A 325 19.01 6.50 3.65
N VAL A 326 18.90 5.24 3.22
CA VAL A 326 19.64 4.13 3.81
C VAL A 326 21.13 4.31 3.57
N TRP A 327 21.54 4.61 2.34
CA TRP A 327 22.96 4.83 2.02
C TRP A 327 23.54 6.03 2.79
N ASP A 328 22.81 7.13 2.83
CA ASP A 328 23.23 8.34 3.54
C ASP A 328 23.30 8.13 5.07
N THR A 329 22.39 7.35 5.64
CA THR A 329 22.39 7.00 7.07
C THR A 329 23.52 6.03 7.40
N VAL A 330 23.65 4.94 6.66
CA VAL A 330 24.65 3.89 6.92
C VAL A 330 26.07 4.41 6.71
N GLY A 331 26.31 5.19 5.65
CA GLY A 331 27.65 5.76 5.45
C GLY A 331 27.97 6.94 6.36
N GLY A 332 26.95 7.74 6.74
CA GLY A 332 27.11 8.81 7.72
C GLY A 332 27.42 8.32 9.14
N ALA A 333 26.98 7.10 9.48
CA ALA A 333 27.30 6.50 10.77
C ALA A 333 28.80 6.30 11.01
N GLY A 334 29.61 6.27 9.94
CA GLY A 334 31.07 6.19 10.03
C GLY A 334 31.76 7.48 10.47
N GLU A 335 31.14 8.64 10.25
CA GLU A 335 31.74 9.95 10.56
C GLU A 335 31.58 10.35 12.02
N GLN A 336 30.54 9.85 12.69
CA GLN A 336 30.18 10.28 14.05
C GLN A 336 30.75 9.39 15.15
N LEU A 337 31.32 8.22 14.83
CA LEU A 337 31.92 7.35 15.83
C LEU A 337 33.39 7.77 16.09
N ASP A 338 33.60 8.63 17.09
CA ASP A 338 34.91 8.83 17.76
C ASP A 338 35.58 7.51 18.18
N ALA A 339 34.80 6.42 18.23
CA ALA A 339 35.25 5.06 18.40
C ALA A 339 36.35 4.63 17.41
N PHE A 340 36.44 5.19 16.20
CA PHE A 340 37.54 4.90 15.28
C PHE A 340 38.88 5.47 15.80
N LYS A 341 38.89 6.74 16.18
CA LYS A 341 40.05 7.37 16.83
C LYS A 341 40.39 6.61 18.10
N ALA A 342 39.41 6.34 18.96
CA ALA A 342 39.61 5.60 20.21
C ALA A 342 40.13 4.16 19.98
N ALA A 343 39.66 3.43 18.97
CA ALA A 343 40.13 2.08 18.67
C ALA A 343 41.55 2.07 18.10
N ARG A 344 41.88 3.05 17.24
CA ARG A 344 43.23 3.28 16.71
C ARG A 344 44.20 3.65 17.84
N GLU A 345 43.83 4.60 18.69
CA GLU A 345 44.61 5.03 19.86
C GLU A 345 44.79 3.89 20.87
N THR A 346 43.74 3.11 21.15
CA THR A 346 43.82 1.93 22.03
C THR A 346 44.75 0.87 21.45
N ALA A 347 44.73 0.65 20.14
CA ALA A 347 45.65 -0.28 19.49
C ALA A 347 47.10 0.21 19.54
N GLN A 348 47.32 1.50 19.27
CA GLN A 348 48.65 2.13 19.39
C GLN A 348 49.19 2.04 20.83
N ALA A 349 48.36 2.30 21.84
CA ALA A 349 48.72 2.16 23.24
C ALA A 349 49.14 0.71 23.57
N ARG A 350 48.35 -0.28 23.16
CA ARG A 350 48.68 -1.71 23.38
C ARG A 350 49.93 -2.17 22.64
N ILE A 351 50.19 -1.62 21.45
CA ILE A 351 51.42 -1.86 20.70
C ILE A 351 52.61 -1.28 21.44
N ALA A 352 52.50 -0.05 21.95
CA ALA A 352 53.54 0.62 22.74
C ALA A 352 53.85 -0.13 24.05
N GLU A 353 52.84 -0.73 24.68
CA GLU A 353 52.99 -1.54 25.89
C GLU A 353 53.61 -2.94 25.64
N GLY A 354 53.90 -3.32 24.39
CA GLY A 354 54.57 -4.59 24.05
C GLY A 354 53.69 -5.84 24.17
N HIS A 355 52.41 -5.70 24.49
CA HIS A 355 51.49 -6.82 24.73
C HIS A 355 50.59 -7.08 23.51
N GLY A 356 51.00 -8.02 22.64
CA GLY A 356 50.16 -8.47 21.53
C GLY A 356 49.99 -7.46 20.39
N GLY A 357 51.09 -6.79 20.03
CA GLY A 357 51.07 -5.75 19.01
C GLY A 357 50.58 -6.21 17.63
N ASN A 358 50.84 -7.46 17.22
CA ASN A 358 50.33 -7.99 15.94
C ASN A 358 48.79 -8.12 15.94
N GLU A 359 48.17 -8.53 17.06
CA GLU A 359 46.72 -8.66 17.17
C GLU A 359 46.04 -7.30 17.26
N ALA A 360 46.64 -6.40 18.03
CA ALA A 360 46.19 -5.02 18.12
C ALA A 360 46.25 -4.36 16.73
N GLN A 361 47.33 -4.55 15.98
CA GLN A 361 47.47 -4.08 14.59
C GLN A 361 46.43 -4.72 13.67
N PHE A 362 46.22 -6.04 13.74
CA PHE A 362 45.23 -6.73 12.89
C PHE A 362 43.79 -6.27 13.20
N CYS A 363 43.43 -6.13 14.47
CA CYS A 363 42.13 -5.59 14.87
C CYS A 363 41.97 -4.13 14.44
N ALA A 364 43.01 -3.31 14.62
CA ALA A 364 43.02 -1.91 14.21
C ALA A 364 42.85 -1.76 12.70
N MET A 365 43.52 -2.61 11.92
CA MET A 365 43.44 -2.65 10.46
C MET A 365 42.01 -2.98 10.00
N TRP A 366 41.36 -4.02 10.55
CA TRP A 366 39.97 -4.34 10.19
C TRP A 366 38.98 -3.27 10.63
N ASN A 367 39.18 -2.70 11.82
CA ASN A 367 38.36 -1.57 12.27
C ASN A 367 38.50 -0.39 11.30
N ALA A 368 39.74 -0.01 10.93
CA ALA A 368 39.99 1.06 9.97
C ALA A 368 39.37 0.78 8.60
N ALA A 369 39.52 -0.44 8.11
CA ALA A 369 38.95 -0.88 6.85
C ALA A 369 37.42 -0.72 6.83
N ILE A 370 36.73 -1.22 7.86
CA ILE A 370 35.27 -1.13 7.98
C ILE A 370 34.82 0.33 8.06
N TRP A 371 35.49 1.15 8.87
CA TRP A 371 35.08 2.54 9.07
C TRP A 371 35.37 3.43 7.87
N ALA A 372 36.44 3.18 7.11
CA ALA A 372 36.71 3.89 5.86
C ALA A 372 35.77 3.46 4.72
N ALA A 373 35.31 2.21 4.73
CA ALA A 373 34.38 1.69 3.74
C ALA A 373 33.01 2.37 3.78
N LEU A 374 32.50 2.71 4.97
CA LEU A 374 31.15 3.24 5.14
C LEU A 374 30.92 4.62 4.47
N PRO A 375 31.77 5.65 4.69
CA PRO A 375 31.63 6.92 3.97
C PRO A 375 31.82 6.76 2.46
N ALA A 376 32.75 5.92 2.02
CA ALA A 376 33.00 5.66 0.59
C ALA A 376 31.79 5.04 -0.12
N VAL A 377 31.07 4.15 0.56
CA VAL A 377 29.78 3.59 0.08
C VAL A 377 28.76 4.70 -0.14
N ARG A 378 28.59 5.58 0.86
CA ARG A 378 27.66 6.72 0.72
C ARG A 378 28.05 7.61 -0.43
N ASP A 379 29.30 8.02 -0.52
CA ASP A 379 29.74 9.00 -1.51
C ASP A 379 29.65 8.44 -2.94
N SER A 380 29.84 7.12 -3.12
CA SER A 380 29.66 6.42 -4.39
C SER A 380 28.17 6.30 -4.79
N ALA A 381 27.28 6.05 -3.82
CA ALA A 381 25.84 5.90 -4.06
C ALA A 381 25.09 7.24 -4.17
N ARG A 382 25.66 8.32 -3.62
CA ARG A 382 24.98 9.61 -3.47
C ARG A 382 24.53 10.18 -4.82
N GLY A 383 23.25 10.52 -4.91
CA GLY A 383 22.68 11.14 -6.11
C GLY A 383 22.56 10.20 -7.32
N ARG A 384 22.88 8.90 -7.16
CA ARG A 384 22.68 7.88 -8.19
C ARG A 384 21.36 7.16 -7.89
N LEU A 385 20.28 7.70 -8.40
CA LEU A 385 18.99 7.00 -8.37
C LEU A 385 18.85 6.11 -9.61
N PRO A 386 18.15 4.97 -9.51
CA PRO A 386 17.78 4.21 -10.68
C PRO A 386 16.96 5.07 -11.64
N ASP A 387 17.41 5.25 -12.87
CA ASP A 387 16.72 6.05 -13.90
C ASP A 387 16.39 5.22 -15.15
N GLY A 388 16.29 3.89 -14.97
CA GLY A 388 16.12 2.91 -16.03
C GLY A 388 17.43 2.50 -16.72
N THR A 389 18.50 3.30 -16.61
CA THR A 389 19.83 2.94 -17.12
C THR A 389 20.75 2.38 -16.03
N VAL A 390 20.61 2.91 -14.81
CA VAL A 390 21.35 2.45 -13.63
C VAL A 390 20.46 1.52 -12.79
N THR A 391 20.91 0.28 -12.58
CA THR A 391 20.20 -0.66 -11.70
C THR A 391 20.69 -0.56 -10.26
N ARG A 392 19.88 -1.02 -9.30
CA ARG A 392 20.29 -1.10 -7.87
C ARG A 392 21.51 -1.99 -7.69
N GLU A 393 21.60 -3.03 -8.50
CA GLU A 393 22.75 -3.92 -8.64
C GLU A 393 24.02 -3.17 -9.04
N THR A 394 23.91 -2.18 -9.93
CA THR A 394 25.04 -1.36 -10.39
C THR A 394 25.47 -0.37 -9.31
N ILE A 395 24.51 0.30 -8.65
CA ILE A 395 24.77 1.20 -7.53
C ILE A 395 25.49 0.44 -6.40
N PHE A 396 25.00 -0.76 -6.07
CA PHE A 396 25.64 -1.61 -5.06
C PHE A 396 27.08 -1.97 -5.45
N ASP A 397 27.33 -2.36 -6.70
CA ASP A 397 28.66 -2.76 -7.14
C ASP A 397 29.67 -1.61 -7.08
N ASP A 398 29.25 -0.41 -7.48
CA ASP A 398 30.09 0.79 -7.39
C ASP A 398 30.33 1.21 -5.95
N ALA A 399 29.32 1.09 -5.08
CA ALA A 399 29.46 1.32 -3.65
C ALA A 399 30.41 0.29 -3.00
N TRP A 400 30.30 -0.98 -3.38
CA TRP A 400 31.17 -2.06 -2.90
C TRP A 400 32.62 -1.87 -3.33
N ARG A 401 32.85 -1.46 -4.58
CA ARG A 401 34.18 -1.12 -5.10
C ARG A 401 34.79 0.05 -4.33
N ALA A 402 34.04 1.12 -4.13
CA ALA A 402 34.49 2.27 -3.35
C ALA A 402 34.82 1.88 -1.89
N ALA A 403 33.98 1.06 -1.26
CA ALA A 403 34.23 0.49 0.06
C ALA A 403 35.54 -0.28 0.12
N ARG A 404 35.77 -1.18 -0.86
CA ARG A 404 37.00 -1.99 -0.95
C ARG A 404 38.24 -1.12 -1.05
N ASP A 405 38.21 -0.11 -1.92
CA ASP A 405 39.37 0.73 -2.21
C ASP A 405 39.70 1.62 -1.01
N ALA A 406 38.68 2.23 -0.38
CA ALA A 406 38.85 2.99 0.86
C ALA A 406 39.33 2.11 2.02
N ALA A 407 38.77 0.91 2.15
CA ALA A 407 39.18 -0.07 3.14
C ALA A 407 40.65 -0.47 2.98
N LEU A 408 41.12 -0.69 1.74
CA LEU A 408 42.51 -1.01 1.44
C LEU A 408 43.46 0.13 1.84
N GLY A 409 43.10 1.37 1.47
CA GLY A 409 43.89 2.55 1.80
C GLY A 409 44.04 2.72 3.32
N ALA A 410 42.93 2.64 4.06
CA ALA A 410 42.93 2.76 5.51
C ALA A 410 43.68 1.60 6.19
N ALA A 411 43.52 0.38 5.67
CA ALA A 411 44.23 -0.80 6.17
C ALA A 411 45.75 -0.63 6.03
N ARG A 412 46.24 -0.20 4.86
CA ARG A 412 47.67 0.05 4.61
C ARG A 412 48.22 1.14 5.52
N ALA A 413 47.49 2.25 5.69
CA ALA A 413 47.90 3.33 6.58
C ALA A 413 48.11 2.84 8.03
N VAL A 414 47.24 1.96 8.54
CA VAL A 414 47.44 1.36 9.87
C VAL A 414 48.71 0.52 9.94
N ILE A 415 49.01 -0.28 8.91
CA ILE A 415 50.20 -1.13 8.88
C ILE A 415 51.48 -0.31 8.77
N GLU A 416 51.47 0.77 7.97
CA GLU A 416 52.57 1.72 7.86
C GLU A 416 52.81 2.46 9.19
N ASP A 417 51.76 3.01 9.80
CA ASP A 417 51.84 3.76 11.07
C ASP A 417 52.37 2.91 12.24
N THR A 418 51.97 1.64 12.29
CA THR A 418 52.35 0.73 13.40
C THR A 418 53.56 -0.14 13.07
N GLY A 419 53.98 -0.15 11.80
CA GLY A 419 55.03 -0.98 11.24
C GLY A 419 56.38 -0.84 11.96
N PRO A 420 56.90 0.39 12.18
CA PRO A 420 58.20 0.64 12.81
C PRO A 420 58.34 0.08 14.23
N HIS A 421 57.23 -0.06 14.96
CA HIS A 421 57.23 -0.55 16.34
C HIS A 421 57.21 -2.09 16.44
N LEU A 422 57.06 -2.78 15.32
CA LEU A 422 56.81 -4.23 15.28
C LEU A 422 57.82 -4.90 14.33
N ASN A 423 59.09 -5.01 14.73
CA ASN A 423 60.12 -5.65 13.91
C ASN A 423 59.92 -7.18 13.81
N ASN A 424 59.08 -7.63 12.87
CA ASN A 424 58.74 -9.04 12.72
C ASN A 424 58.59 -9.43 11.22
N PRO A 425 59.58 -10.09 10.60
CA PRO A 425 59.53 -10.42 9.17
C PRO A 425 58.42 -11.44 8.80
N LYS A 426 57.88 -12.19 9.76
CA LYS A 426 56.74 -13.08 9.51
C LYS A 426 55.43 -12.30 9.37
N ARG A 427 55.32 -11.17 10.09
CA ARG A 427 54.21 -10.22 9.99
C ARG A 427 54.19 -9.60 8.58
N ASP A 428 55.34 -9.19 8.06
CA ASP A 428 55.43 -8.55 6.74
C ASP A 428 54.97 -9.49 5.63
N LYS A 429 55.43 -10.75 5.65
CA LYS A 429 54.95 -11.79 4.73
C LYS A 429 53.45 -12.08 4.84
N LEU A 430 52.87 -11.96 6.04
CA LEU A 430 51.42 -12.09 6.22
C LEU A 430 50.69 -10.93 5.54
N TRP A 431 51.16 -9.70 5.71
CA TRP A 431 50.55 -8.52 5.08
C TRP A 431 50.69 -8.54 3.56
N GLU A 432 51.87 -8.88 3.02
CA GLU A 432 52.08 -9.12 1.59
C GLU A 432 51.02 -10.07 1.04
N ARG A 433 50.81 -11.21 1.72
CA ARG A 433 49.81 -12.19 1.32
C ARG A 433 48.38 -11.66 1.41
N ILE A 434 48.04 -10.88 2.45
CA ILE A 434 46.73 -10.26 2.60
C ILE A 434 46.45 -9.31 1.42
N TRP A 435 47.45 -8.53 0.99
CA TRP A 435 47.31 -7.61 -0.14
C TRP A 435 47.18 -8.35 -1.47
N GLU A 436 47.92 -9.44 -1.68
CA GLU A 436 47.80 -10.28 -2.87
C GLU A 436 46.38 -10.81 -3.09
N VAL A 437 45.69 -11.20 -2.01
CA VAL A 437 44.35 -11.80 -2.10
C VAL A 437 43.21 -10.81 -1.88
N TRP A 438 43.50 -9.51 -1.75
CA TRP A 438 42.52 -8.49 -1.34
C TRP A 438 41.35 -8.39 -2.31
N ASP A 439 41.64 -8.15 -3.59
CA ASP A 439 40.61 -8.00 -4.62
C ASP A 439 39.78 -9.27 -4.82
N GLN A 440 40.45 -10.43 -4.88
CA GLN A 440 39.79 -11.72 -4.99
C GLN A 440 38.83 -11.97 -3.81
N SER A 441 39.27 -11.63 -2.60
CA SER A 441 38.48 -11.86 -1.40
C SER A 441 37.24 -10.97 -1.32
N TRP A 442 37.38 -9.69 -1.67
CA TRP A 442 36.25 -8.76 -1.75
C TRP A 442 35.29 -9.12 -2.89
N GLY A 443 35.79 -9.56 -4.04
CA GLY A 443 34.95 -10.01 -5.16
C GLY A 443 34.10 -11.24 -4.78
N ALA A 444 34.71 -12.24 -4.14
CA ALA A 444 33.98 -13.42 -3.68
C ALA A 444 32.96 -13.08 -2.56
N ALA A 445 33.29 -12.17 -1.64
CA ALA A 445 32.35 -11.69 -0.64
C ALA A 445 31.18 -10.89 -1.26
N GLN A 446 31.45 -10.08 -2.29
CA GLN A 446 30.43 -9.33 -3.03
C GLN A 446 29.32 -10.24 -3.55
N THR A 447 29.70 -11.36 -4.19
CA THR A 447 28.73 -12.31 -4.78
C THR A 447 27.76 -12.84 -3.73
N VAL A 448 28.22 -13.08 -2.50
CA VAL A 448 27.39 -13.59 -1.40
C VAL A 448 26.52 -12.50 -0.77
N VAL A 449 27.05 -11.29 -0.65
CA VAL A 449 26.42 -10.18 0.09
C VAL A 449 25.42 -9.42 -0.77
N ARG A 450 25.70 -9.24 -2.07
CA ARG A 450 24.93 -8.40 -3.01
C ARG A 450 23.43 -8.66 -2.94
N GLN A 451 23.01 -9.89 -3.25
CA GLN A 451 21.58 -10.21 -3.30
C GLN A 451 20.92 -10.11 -1.92
N SER A 452 21.65 -10.41 -0.86
CA SER A 452 21.15 -10.32 0.51
C SER A 452 20.82 -8.87 0.90
N VAL A 453 21.70 -7.93 0.54
CA VAL A 453 21.50 -6.48 0.81
C VAL A 453 20.33 -5.95 -0.02
N ILE A 454 20.33 -6.22 -1.31
CA ILE A 454 19.32 -5.72 -2.25
C ILE A 454 17.93 -6.23 -1.84
N ASN A 455 17.80 -7.53 -1.57
CA ASN A 455 16.52 -8.11 -1.16
C ASN A 455 16.01 -7.55 0.17
N ALA A 456 16.89 -7.34 1.15
CA ALA A 456 16.53 -6.79 2.45
C ALA A 456 15.98 -5.36 2.31
N ALA A 457 16.71 -4.50 1.58
CA ALA A 457 16.30 -3.13 1.35
C ALA A 457 15.03 -3.03 0.49
N ASP A 458 14.90 -3.81 -0.59
CA ASP A 458 13.70 -3.80 -1.44
C ASP A 458 12.45 -4.30 -0.67
N LYS A 459 12.62 -5.31 0.19
CA LYS A 459 11.55 -5.77 1.08
C LYS A 459 11.09 -4.63 2.00
N LYS A 460 12.02 -3.90 2.64
CA LYS A 460 11.69 -2.80 3.55
C LYS A 460 11.12 -1.58 2.84
N ALA A 461 11.60 -1.27 1.63
CA ALA A 461 11.00 -0.25 0.78
C ALA A 461 9.54 -0.61 0.43
N LYS A 462 9.26 -1.87 0.10
CA LYS A 462 7.89 -2.36 -0.14
C LYS A 462 7.01 -2.20 1.10
N GLU A 463 7.48 -2.60 2.28
CA GLU A 463 6.76 -2.43 3.55
C GLU A 463 6.46 -0.94 3.83
N LEU A 464 7.39 -0.04 3.52
CA LEU A 464 7.19 1.41 3.64
C LEU A 464 6.12 1.93 2.67
N VAL A 465 6.16 1.51 1.40
CA VAL A 465 5.12 1.86 0.41
C VAL A 465 3.75 1.41 0.89
N GLU A 466 3.63 0.17 1.36
CA GLU A 466 2.38 -0.36 1.91
C GLU A 466 1.89 0.44 3.13
N ALA A 467 2.79 0.82 4.03
CA ALA A 467 2.45 1.66 5.18
C ALA A 467 1.97 3.05 4.76
N VAL A 468 2.64 3.69 3.78
CA VAL A 468 2.24 5.00 3.26
C VAL A 468 0.87 4.94 2.59
N VAL A 469 0.65 3.94 1.74
CA VAL A 469 -0.64 3.73 1.06
C VAL A 469 -1.75 3.47 2.08
N HIS A 470 -1.47 2.65 3.10
CA HIS A 470 -2.42 2.41 4.18
C HIS A 470 -2.77 3.71 4.91
N SER A 471 -1.79 4.55 5.25
CA SER A 471 -2.03 5.86 5.86
C SER A 471 -2.90 6.76 4.97
N ILE A 472 -2.68 6.76 3.65
CA ILE A 472 -3.53 7.50 2.69
C ILE A 472 -4.98 6.97 2.76
N VAL A 473 -5.19 5.65 2.74
CA VAL A 473 -6.53 5.05 2.82
C VAL A 473 -7.21 5.36 4.16
N VAL A 474 -6.49 5.31 5.27
CA VAL A 474 -7.01 5.65 6.60
C VAL A 474 -7.42 7.12 6.68
N GLU A 475 -6.60 8.03 6.14
CA GLU A 475 -6.94 9.45 6.12
C GLU A 475 -8.11 9.78 5.18
N LEU A 476 -8.19 9.08 4.04
CA LEU A 476 -9.38 9.11 3.20
C LEU A 476 -10.60 8.67 4.02
N ASP A 477 -10.58 7.52 4.71
CA ASP A 477 -11.74 7.09 5.51
C ASP A 477 -12.08 8.07 6.65
N ARG A 478 -11.07 8.60 7.36
CA ARG A 478 -11.25 9.53 8.49
C ARG A 478 -11.83 10.88 8.12
N SER A 479 -11.37 11.46 7.02
CA SER A 479 -11.85 12.77 6.57
C SER A 479 -13.36 12.78 6.28
N HIS A 480 -13.98 11.60 6.16
CA HIS A 480 -15.40 11.42 5.87
C HIS A 480 -16.22 10.78 7.00
N LEU A 481 -15.61 10.45 8.15
CA LEU A 481 -16.33 9.97 9.34
C LEU A 481 -17.41 10.94 9.85
N LYS A 482 -17.37 12.21 9.42
CA LYS A 482 -18.38 13.21 9.76
C LYS A 482 -19.61 13.23 8.84
N VAL A 483 -19.68 12.40 7.80
CA VAL A 483 -20.47 12.75 6.60
C VAL A 483 -21.59 11.78 6.22
N ALA A 484 -21.62 10.56 6.75
CA ALA A 484 -22.76 9.66 6.56
C ALA A 484 -22.80 8.54 7.60
N ALA A 485 -23.72 8.61 8.55
CA ALA A 485 -24.04 7.46 9.37
C ALA A 485 -24.89 6.50 8.51
N ALA A 486 -24.29 5.44 7.97
CA ALA A 486 -25.03 4.36 7.35
C ALA A 486 -25.57 3.43 8.44
N LYS A 487 -26.89 3.29 8.53
CA LYS A 487 -27.54 2.24 9.30
C LYS A 487 -27.77 1.06 8.37
N VAL A 488 -27.05 -0.02 8.59
CA VAL A 488 -27.23 -1.26 7.81
C VAL A 488 -27.97 -2.27 8.67
N SER A 489 -29.10 -2.75 8.17
CA SER A 489 -29.79 -3.91 8.74
C SER A 489 -29.11 -5.17 8.24
N VAL A 490 -28.12 -5.67 8.98
CA VAL A 490 -27.56 -7.00 8.71
C VAL A 490 -28.53 -8.01 9.31
N GLN A 491 -29.15 -8.81 8.46
CA GLN A 491 -29.89 -9.98 8.91
C GLN A 491 -28.86 -11.09 9.07
N ASP A 492 -28.59 -11.48 10.31
CA ASP A 492 -27.90 -12.75 10.54
C ASP A 492 -28.84 -13.86 10.08
N VAL A 493 -28.34 -14.83 9.34
CA VAL A 493 -29.19 -15.88 8.72
C VAL A 493 -29.94 -16.67 9.80
N ASP A 494 -29.45 -16.63 11.04
CA ASP A 494 -29.98 -17.36 12.19
C ASP A 494 -30.61 -16.47 13.28
N SER A 495 -30.70 -15.13 13.13
CA SER A 495 -31.35 -14.29 14.15
C SER A 495 -32.19 -13.14 13.59
N ASP A 496 -33.42 -13.03 14.10
CA ASP A 496 -34.35 -11.92 13.82
C ASP A 496 -33.93 -10.58 14.46
N VAL A 497 -32.75 -10.52 15.10
CA VAL A 497 -32.26 -9.32 15.76
C VAL A 497 -31.65 -8.38 14.72
N GLN A 498 -32.38 -7.32 14.40
CA GLN A 498 -31.83 -6.20 13.63
C GLN A 498 -30.86 -5.41 14.52
N SER A 499 -29.56 -5.63 14.37
CA SER A 499 -28.57 -4.71 14.93
C SER A 499 -28.44 -3.50 13.99
N THR A 500 -28.53 -2.30 14.56
CA THR A 500 -28.22 -1.06 13.85
C THR A 500 -26.77 -0.72 14.14
N THR A 501 -25.88 -0.95 13.18
CA THR A 501 -24.48 -0.54 13.27
C THR A 501 -24.28 0.73 12.46
N ILE A 502 -23.68 1.75 13.07
CA ILE A 502 -23.17 2.92 12.35
C ILE A 502 -21.84 2.51 11.71
N MET A 503 -21.77 2.56 10.39
CA MET A 503 -20.58 2.18 9.63
C MET A 503 -19.80 3.40 9.13
N THR A 504 -18.47 3.30 9.13
CA THR A 504 -17.60 4.20 8.36
C THR A 504 -17.81 3.99 6.86
N HIS A 505 -17.30 4.90 6.03
CA HIS A 505 -17.42 4.74 4.59
C HIS A 505 -16.67 3.49 4.09
N ALA A 506 -15.45 3.24 4.58
CA ALA A 506 -14.71 2.01 4.29
C ALA A 506 -15.48 0.76 4.72
N GLN A 507 -16.07 0.76 5.92
CA GLN A 507 -16.90 -0.35 6.40
C GLN A 507 -18.14 -0.58 5.53
N LEU A 508 -18.77 0.49 5.05
CA LEU A 508 -19.89 0.40 4.11
C LEU A 508 -19.42 -0.23 2.79
N GLN A 509 -18.33 0.23 2.19
CA GLN A 509 -17.79 -0.34 0.96
C GLN A 509 -17.39 -1.81 1.11
N ASP A 510 -16.70 -2.17 2.20
CA ASP A 510 -16.35 -3.55 2.49
C ASP A 510 -17.60 -4.42 2.68
N SER A 511 -18.66 -3.87 3.28
CA SER A 511 -19.95 -4.55 3.40
C SER A 511 -20.61 -4.75 2.04
N ILE A 512 -20.63 -3.73 1.19
CA ILE A 512 -21.13 -3.83 -0.20
C ILE A 512 -20.36 -4.93 -0.95
N GLN A 513 -19.03 -4.91 -0.91
CA GLN A 513 -18.20 -5.91 -1.59
C GLN A 513 -18.46 -7.33 -1.07
N ARG A 514 -18.55 -7.51 0.26
CA ARG A 514 -18.87 -8.82 0.86
C ARG A 514 -20.26 -9.32 0.47
N TRP A 515 -21.25 -8.43 0.40
CA TRP A 515 -22.61 -8.78 0.00
C TRP A 515 -22.68 -9.15 -1.48
N ILE A 516 -21.99 -8.42 -2.36
CA ILE A 516 -21.92 -8.79 -3.78
C ILE A 516 -21.26 -10.16 -3.93
N ARG A 517 -20.19 -10.46 -3.18
CA ARG A 517 -19.53 -11.78 -3.17
C ARG A 517 -20.44 -12.91 -2.67
N SER A 518 -21.30 -12.66 -1.68
CA SER A 518 -22.17 -13.72 -1.14
C SER A 518 -23.35 -14.06 -2.05
N ILE A 519 -23.72 -13.14 -2.96
CA ILE A 519 -24.89 -13.30 -3.83
C ILE A 519 -24.50 -13.66 -5.27
N SER A 520 -23.27 -13.33 -5.69
CA SER A 520 -22.74 -13.67 -7.01
C SER A 520 -21.98 -14.99 -6.96
N MET A 521 -22.03 -15.80 -8.02
CA MET A 521 -21.02 -16.85 -8.19
C MET A 521 -19.63 -16.21 -8.30
N GLU A 522 -18.57 -16.91 -7.90
CA GLU A 522 -17.22 -16.33 -7.82
C GLU A 522 -16.74 -15.70 -9.14
N ASN A 523 -17.09 -16.30 -10.28
CA ASN A 523 -16.80 -15.76 -11.62
C ASN A 523 -17.64 -14.51 -11.96
N ASP A 524 -18.85 -14.39 -11.43
CA ASP A 524 -19.74 -13.26 -11.67
C ASP A 524 -19.36 -12.05 -10.81
N TYR A 525 -18.74 -12.27 -9.64
CA TYR A 525 -18.32 -11.18 -8.74
C TYR A 525 -17.37 -10.20 -9.42
N ASN A 526 -16.34 -10.70 -10.10
CA ASN A 526 -15.36 -9.84 -10.77
C ASN A 526 -16.02 -9.03 -11.90
N LEU A 527 -16.90 -9.65 -12.68
CA LEU A 527 -17.64 -8.97 -13.76
C LEU A 527 -18.57 -7.87 -13.22
N VAL A 528 -19.29 -8.16 -12.13
CA VAL A 528 -20.17 -7.19 -11.46
C VAL A 528 -19.35 -6.04 -10.87
N SER A 529 -18.28 -6.35 -10.13
CA SER A 529 -17.40 -5.35 -9.53
C SER A 529 -16.76 -4.45 -10.59
N ASP A 530 -16.26 -5.02 -11.68
CA ASP A 530 -15.67 -4.27 -12.79
C ASP A 530 -16.70 -3.38 -13.49
N ALA A 531 -17.94 -3.87 -13.67
CA ALA A 531 -19.04 -3.07 -14.19
C ALA A 531 -19.34 -1.88 -13.28
N MET A 532 -19.41 -2.07 -11.96
CA MET A 532 -19.58 -0.96 -11.01
C MET A 532 -18.46 0.07 -11.12
N CYS A 533 -17.20 -0.37 -11.26
CA CYS A 533 -16.07 0.54 -11.45
C CYS A 533 -16.15 1.33 -12.78
N ARG A 534 -16.63 0.71 -13.87
CA ARG A 534 -16.88 1.42 -15.14
C ARG A 534 -18.04 2.41 -15.04
N VAL A 535 -19.14 2.00 -14.41
CA VAL A 535 -20.28 2.87 -14.10
C VAL A 535 -19.83 4.09 -13.30
N TRP A 536 -19.00 3.88 -12.26
CA TRP A 536 -18.42 4.96 -11.46
C TRP A 536 -17.63 5.96 -12.30
N LYS A 537 -16.71 5.48 -13.14
CA LYS A 537 -15.90 6.36 -14.02
C LYS A 537 -16.78 7.20 -14.94
N THR A 538 -17.79 6.58 -15.56
CA THR A 538 -18.73 7.27 -16.46
C THR A 538 -19.61 8.28 -15.70
N SER A 539 -20.18 7.89 -14.56
CA SER A 539 -20.98 8.75 -13.68
C SER A 539 -20.19 9.96 -13.21
N ARG A 540 -18.96 9.76 -12.72
CA ARG A 540 -18.09 10.83 -12.27
C ARG A 540 -17.73 11.79 -13.41
N ALA A 541 -17.41 11.28 -14.60
CA ALA A 541 -17.00 12.10 -15.73
C ALA A 541 -18.09 13.10 -16.18
N VAL A 542 -19.36 12.75 -15.96
CA VAL A 542 -20.48 13.66 -16.25
C VAL A 542 -20.86 14.52 -15.06
N PHE A 543 -20.83 13.97 -13.84
CA PHE A 543 -21.17 14.71 -12.62
C PHE A 543 -20.15 15.82 -12.30
N SER A 544 -18.86 15.63 -12.64
CA SER A 544 -17.82 16.65 -12.42
C SER A 544 -17.83 17.80 -13.42
N ARG A 545 -18.68 17.76 -14.46
CA ARG A 545 -18.86 18.85 -15.44
C ARG A 545 -19.99 19.80 -15.05
N ASP A 546 -20.88 19.35 -14.18
CA ASP A 546 -22.04 20.09 -13.66
C ASP A 546 -21.69 20.70 -12.30
#